data_AF-A0A9P5PRS6-F1
#
_entry.id   AF-A0A9P5PRS6-F1
#
_cell.length_a   1.000
_cell.length_b   1.000
_cell.length_c   1.000
_cell.angle_alpha   90.00
_cell.angle_beta   90.00
_cell.angle_gamma   90.00
#
_symmetry.space_group_name_H-M   'P 1'
#
loop_
_entity.id
_entity.type
_entity.pdbx_description
1 polymer ?
#
loop_
_entity_poly.entity_id
_entity_poly.type
_entity_poly.pdbx_seq_one_letter_code
_entity_poly.pdbx_strand_id
1 'polypeptide(L)'
;MYYSLYSGLPSAVTPRPPIVSRWALTRENHFHIFAILRRYPLEASLNLSKVFLGEKNLVRTHCCISQRVYGLFRHDVDSVDVPDLDEEAMEQSQECVTSVEEEVDKARVVAQLLTPAPFVSQPVASLAASPPAVAPTPLSSPTISSNLMTCTSSSLGTEKLWETRWVLPSRLDLVPEFFNPEQTLRIFETVHTCHIQIHGGGCRGVDIEGSSDAELVQKMEMIMKDAICSHDWSQVLSPTRHFARTRITSEGNSVYVSGGPGVEQEVMNALFKSYFDHEDEFCTALIDEHTMLTAMPNTQTSDLSPLKRKQLILYGAVSALALVYGSYPGHFNPLLLIYFLNNCNLHCLHRNLIVLYFPFLVTTLDAWLMLDPNDDVCSSQFLTHFSTFHNISELGVLNGRSEERHRTLAFEMLHNAIIGPVGVKNAYFQLFLEGFKLPCSGSLDLFDIVRSFHGGPEDQSLVDACAQAGLEFMGKDFETIFHEFLVGRGAPCPQLLDSQKDRFSRDINLERIGSSTFRMEVLCWAVSGAPRIMAEGDALKVNICLQISIGDEAD
;
A
#
# COMPACT_ATOMS: atom_id res chain seq x y z
N MET A 1 -4.05 3.37 19.07
CA MET A 1 -3.26 2.93 20.24
C MET A 1 -2.96 1.44 20.04
N TYR A 2 -1.82 1.11 19.42
CA TYR A 2 -1.41 -0.28 19.15
C TYR A 2 -0.44 -0.73 20.24
N TYR A 3 -0.79 -1.78 20.98
CA TYR A 3 0.14 -2.46 21.90
C TYR A 3 0.63 -3.75 21.25
N SER A 4 1.94 -3.82 21.03
CA SER A 4 2.67 -5.06 20.76
C SER A 4 2.95 -5.77 22.10
N LEU A 5 2.57 -7.04 22.21
CA LEU A 5 2.92 -7.91 23.33
C LEU A 5 4.11 -8.78 22.91
N TYR A 6 5.27 -8.52 23.50
CA TYR A 6 6.41 -9.44 23.48
C TYR A 6 6.73 -9.89 24.91
N SER A 7 6.85 -11.20 25.09
CA SER A 7 7.56 -11.82 26.23
C SER A 7 8.42 -12.96 25.69
N GLY A 8 9.70 -12.98 26.09
CA GLY A 8 10.77 -13.69 25.38
C GLY A 8 11.11 -15.11 25.84
N LEU A 9 12.18 -15.59 25.16
CA LEU A 9 12.97 -16.84 25.23
C LEU A 9 12.57 -18.01 24.29
N PRO A 10 13.55 -18.79 23.79
CA PRO A 10 13.54 -19.27 22.41
C PRO A 10 13.35 -20.79 22.26
N SER A 11 13.00 -21.18 21.03
CA SER A 11 13.08 -22.54 20.47
C SER A 11 11.95 -23.52 20.81
N ALA A 12 10.84 -23.36 20.11
CA ALA A 12 10.07 -24.43 19.46
C ALA A 12 9.20 -23.75 18.40
N VAL A 13 8.94 -24.39 17.25
CA VAL A 13 8.13 -23.82 16.15
C VAL A 13 6.78 -23.37 16.71
N THR A 14 6.62 -22.06 16.92
CA THR A 14 5.37 -21.48 17.40
C THR A 14 4.39 -21.45 16.23
N PRO A 15 3.18 -22.02 16.37
CA PRO A 15 2.16 -21.92 15.33
C PRO A 15 1.79 -20.44 15.11
N ARG A 16 1.72 -20.03 13.83
CA ARG A 16 1.30 -18.67 13.46
C ARG A 16 -0.09 -18.39 14.06
N PRO A 17 -0.31 -17.24 14.72
CA PRO A 17 -1.62 -16.88 15.25
C PRO A 17 -2.63 -16.71 14.11
N PRO A 18 -3.94 -16.95 14.35
CA PRO A 18 -4.97 -16.63 13.37
C PRO A 18 -4.96 -15.12 13.07
N ILE A 19 -4.98 -14.77 11.78
CA ILE A 19 -5.02 -13.38 11.33
C ILE A 19 -6.50 -12.98 11.25
N VAL A 20 -6.95 -12.17 12.22
CA VAL A 20 -8.18 -11.40 12.07
C VAL A 20 -7.82 -10.23 11.15
N SER A 21 -8.35 -10.24 9.92
CA SER A 21 -7.98 -9.23 8.93
C SER A 21 -8.76 -7.93 9.13
N ARG A 22 -10.06 -7.98 9.52
CA ARG A 22 -10.88 -6.80 9.81
C ARG A 22 -12.03 -7.10 10.79
N TRP A 23 -12.47 -6.09 11.52
CA TRP A 23 -13.76 -6.11 12.22
C TRP A 23 -14.47 -4.76 12.08
N ALA A 24 -15.81 -4.79 12.06
CA ALA A 24 -16.65 -3.60 12.01
C ALA A 24 -17.91 -3.79 12.86
N LEU A 25 -18.38 -2.70 13.48
CA LEU A 25 -19.70 -2.64 14.10
C LEU A 25 -20.67 -1.98 13.11
N THR A 26 -21.80 -2.61 12.83
CA THR A 26 -22.84 -2.02 11.98
C THR A 26 -23.73 -1.05 12.76
N ARG A 27 -24.54 -0.26 12.03
CA ARG A 27 -25.53 0.67 12.60
C ARG A 27 -26.61 -0.03 13.44
N GLU A 28 -26.73 -1.35 13.34
CA GLU A 28 -27.70 -2.18 14.06
C GLU A 28 -27.09 -2.92 15.26
N ASN A 29 -25.87 -2.54 15.69
CA ASN A 29 -25.09 -3.23 16.74
C ASN A 29 -24.70 -4.69 16.39
N HIS A 30 -24.61 -5.04 15.11
CA HIS A 30 -24.04 -6.33 14.71
C HIS A 30 -22.51 -6.24 14.61
N PHE A 31 -21.82 -7.24 15.16
CA PHE A 31 -20.37 -7.35 15.13
C PHE A 31 -19.96 -8.23 13.95
N HIS A 32 -19.35 -7.61 12.94
CA HIS A 32 -18.89 -8.32 11.74
C HIS A 32 -17.39 -8.58 11.87
N ILE A 33 -17.00 -9.85 11.91
CA ILE A 33 -15.62 -10.29 11.93
C ILE A 33 -15.31 -10.90 10.57
N PHE A 34 -14.30 -10.37 9.89
CA PHE A 34 -13.74 -11.00 8.70
C PHE A 34 -12.48 -11.76 9.15
N ALA A 35 -12.59 -13.08 9.18
CA ALA A 35 -11.51 -13.97 9.58
C ALA A 35 -11.31 -15.06 8.52
N ILE A 36 -10.04 -15.32 8.15
CA ILE A 36 -9.68 -16.49 7.38
C ILE A 36 -9.43 -17.62 8.38
N LEU A 37 -10.40 -18.52 8.49
CA LEU A 37 -10.39 -19.62 9.46
C LEU A 37 -9.46 -20.73 8.94
N ARG A 38 -8.20 -20.74 9.39
CA ARG A 38 -7.24 -21.81 9.03
C ARG A 38 -7.27 -23.00 9.99
N ARG A 39 -7.93 -22.87 11.14
CA ARG A 39 -8.05 -23.90 12.17
C ARG A 39 -9.39 -23.79 12.87
N TYR A 40 -10.02 -24.94 13.09
CA TYR A 40 -11.22 -25.09 13.91
C TYR A 40 -10.87 -25.81 15.24
N PRO A 41 -11.41 -25.35 16.39
CA PRO A 41 -12.13 -24.10 16.57
C PRO A 41 -11.19 -22.87 16.50
N LEU A 42 -11.72 -21.73 16.02
CA LEU A 42 -11.03 -20.45 16.20
C LEU A 42 -11.10 -20.07 17.67
N GLU A 43 -9.94 -20.04 18.30
CA GLU A 43 -9.76 -19.50 19.64
C GLU A 43 -9.27 -18.06 19.54
N ALA A 44 -10.02 -17.13 20.15
CA ALA A 44 -9.62 -15.74 20.23
C ALA A 44 -9.60 -15.27 21.68
N SER A 45 -8.44 -14.85 22.16
CA SER A 45 -8.27 -14.27 23.49
C SER A 45 -8.64 -12.79 23.44
N LEU A 46 -9.87 -12.47 23.84
CA LEU A 46 -10.42 -11.12 23.74
C LEU A 46 -11.15 -10.71 25.00
N ASN A 47 -11.17 -9.40 25.24
CA ASN A 47 -11.88 -8.79 26.35
C ASN A 47 -13.17 -8.18 25.80
N LEU A 48 -14.28 -8.85 26.09
CA LEU A 48 -15.58 -8.47 25.54
C LEU A 48 -15.99 -7.04 25.94
N SER A 49 -15.61 -6.54 27.13
CA SER A 49 -15.96 -5.17 27.51
C SER A 49 -15.19 -4.12 26.71
N LYS A 50 -13.98 -4.43 26.25
CA LYS A 50 -13.20 -3.54 25.39
C LYS A 50 -13.74 -3.46 23.96
N VAL A 51 -14.54 -4.44 23.54
CA VAL A 51 -15.26 -4.44 22.26
C VAL A 51 -16.77 -4.25 22.42
N PHE A 52 -17.22 -3.82 23.61
CA PHE A 52 -18.63 -3.53 23.93
C PHE A 52 -19.59 -4.72 23.83
N LEU A 53 -19.09 -5.95 23.94
CA LEU A 53 -19.84 -7.21 23.87
C LEU A 53 -20.02 -7.88 25.25
N GLY A 54 -19.69 -7.20 26.35
CA GLY A 54 -19.88 -7.72 27.70
C GLY A 54 -19.48 -6.73 28.79
N GLU A 55 -19.97 -6.91 30.02
CA GLU A 55 -19.74 -5.97 31.12
C GLU A 55 -18.39 -6.20 31.83
N LYS A 56 -17.85 -7.41 31.72
CA LYS A 56 -16.65 -7.82 32.47
C LYS A 56 -15.38 -7.46 31.70
N ASN A 57 -14.53 -6.63 32.32
CA ASN A 57 -13.20 -6.26 31.81
C ASN A 57 -12.18 -7.37 32.06
N LEU A 58 -12.41 -8.54 31.47
CA LEU A 58 -11.55 -9.71 31.59
C LEU A 58 -11.25 -10.26 30.19
N VAL A 59 -9.97 -10.52 29.90
CA VAL A 59 -9.58 -11.23 28.68
C VAL A 59 -9.89 -12.71 28.89
N ARG A 60 -10.70 -13.31 28.02
CA ARG A 60 -10.98 -14.75 28.01
C ARG A 60 -10.72 -15.30 26.62
N THR A 61 -10.39 -16.58 26.53
CA THR A 61 -10.35 -17.30 25.26
C THR A 61 -11.79 -17.64 24.86
N HIS A 62 -12.21 -17.18 23.70
CA HIS A 62 -13.53 -17.42 23.15
C HIS A 62 -13.44 -18.33 21.92
N CYS A 63 -14.10 -19.48 21.99
CA CYS A 63 -14.33 -20.38 20.86
C CYS A 63 -15.79 -20.34 20.36
N CYS A 64 -16.69 -19.67 21.10
CA CYS A 64 -18.13 -19.60 20.79
C CYS A 64 -18.43 -18.97 19.43
N ILE A 65 -17.57 -18.08 18.92
CA ILE A 65 -17.72 -17.44 17.62
C ILE A 65 -17.52 -18.46 16.49
N SER A 66 -16.43 -19.25 16.53
CA SER A 66 -16.23 -20.28 15.50
C SER A 66 -17.26 -21.39 15.60
N GLN A 67 -17.61 -21.82 16.81
CA GLN A 67 -18.63 -22.85 17.00
C GLN A 67 -19.99 -22.44 16.42
N ARG A 68 -20.40 -21.17 16.58
CA ARG A 68 -21.63 -20.67 15.97
C ARG A 68 -21.54 -20.54 14.45
N VAL A 69 -20.42 -20.06 13.93
CA VAL A 69 -20.21 -19.92 12.48
C VAL A 69 -20.22 -21.30 11.82
N TYR A 70 -19.43 -22.26 12.29
CA TYR A 70 -19.42 -23.61 11.73
C TYR A 70 -20.73 -24.38 11.96
N GLY A 71 -21.43 -24.11 13.07
CA GLY A 71 -22.77 -24.63 13.31
C GLY A 71 -23.82 -24.20 12.26
N LEU A 72 -23.58 -23.11 11.53
CA LEU A 72 -24.43 -22.63 10.41
C LEU A 72 -24.04 -23.27 9.06
N PHE A 73 -22.81 -23.78 8.92
CA PHE A 73 -22.25 -24.32 7.66
C PHE A 73 -21.96 -25.83 7.74
N ARG A 74 -22.82 -26.60 8.42
CA ARG A 74 -22.67 -28.05 8.68
C ARG A 74 -22.53 -28.94 7.44
N HIS A 75 -22.77 -28.38 6.25
CA HIS A 75 -22.73 -29.10 4.98
C HIS A 75 -21.53 -28.71 4.09
N ASP A 76 -20.60 -27.90 4.62
CA ASP A 76 -19.39 -27.54 3.90
C ASP A 76 -18.41 -28.73 3.87
N VAL A 77 -17.75 -28.95 2.73
CA VAL A 77 -16.91 -30.12 2.43
C VAL A 77 -15.66 -30.18 3.32
N ASP A 78 -15.29 -29.05 3.92
CA ASP A 78 -14.17 -28.95 4.86
C ASP A 78 -14.54 -29.25 6.33
N SER A 79 -15.82 -29.54 6.63
CA SER A 79 -16.32 -29.83 7.99
C SER A 79 -16.23 -31.30 8.41
N VAL A 80 -15.70 -32.17 7.53
CA VAL A 80 -15.81 -33.64 7.60
C VAL A 80 -15.15 -34.29 8.82
N ASP A 81 -14.27 -33.59 9.54
CA ASP A 81 -13.58 -34.10 10.74
C ASP A 81 -14.10 -33.52 12.07
N VAL A 82 -15.19 -32.75 12.07
CA VAL A 82 -15.78 -32.25 13.33
C VAL A 82 -16.76 -33.30 13.86
N PRO A 83 -16.49 -33.94 15.02
CA PRO A 83 -17.43 -34.91 15.60
C PRO A 83 -18.78 -34.23 15.82
N ASP A 84 -19.86 -34.92 15.43
CA ASP A 84 -21.24 -34.43 15.42
C ASP A 84 -21.52 -33.49 16.61
N LEU A 85 -21.56 -32.19 16.33
CA LEU A 85 -22.05 -31.20 17.27
C LEU A 85 -23.55 -31.41 17.37
N ASP A 86 -23.98 -32.17 18.37
CA ASP A 86 -25.40 -32.28 18.70
C ASP A 86 -25.95 -30.88 19.09
N GLU A 87 -27.25 -30.67 18.86
CA GLU A 87 -27.90 -29.39 19.20
C GLU A 87 -27.82 -29.08 20.71
N GLU A 88 -27.69 -30.12 21.55
CA GLU A 88 -27.53 -30.02 23.00
C GLU A 88 -26.19 -29.36 23.40
N ALA A 89 -25.09 -29.65 22.69
CA ALA A 89 -23.77 -29.08 22.91
C ALA A 89 -23.73 -27.59 22.51
N MET A 90 -24.52 -27.20 21.51
CA MET A 90 -24.70 -25.78 21.16
C MET A 90 -25.50 -25.02 22.23
N GLU A 91 -26.56 -25.61 22.78
CA GLU A 91 -27.31 -24.99 23.89
C GLU A 91 -26.47 -24.92 25.18
N GLN A 92 -25.64 -25.93 25.46
CA GLN A 92 -24.70 -25.90 26.59
C GLN A 92 -23.55 -24.91 26.40
N SER A 93 -23.15 -24.59 25.15
CA SER A 93 -22.12 -23.58 24.85
C SER A 93 -22.55 -22.13 25.12
N GLN A 94 -23.83 -21.90 25.42
CA GLN A 94 -24.38 -20.59 25.76
C GLN A 94 -23.86 -20.06 27.11
N GLU A 95 -23.32 -20.93 27.96
CA GLU A 95 -22.56 -20.57 29.15
C GLU A 95 -21.05 -20.73 28.86
N CYS A 96 -20.37 -19.61 28.53
CA CYS A 96 -18.91 -19.58 28.52
C CYS A 96 -18.37 -19.97 29.91
N VAL A 97 -17.99 -21.25 30.07
CA VAL A 97 -17.38 -21.91 31.24
C VAL A 97 -17.07 -20.95 32.39
N THR A 98 -17.99 -20.85 33.36
CA THR A 98 -17.79 -20.15 34.63
C THR A 98 -17.38 -21.14 35.73
N SER A 99 -16.25 -21.83 35.55
CA SER A 99 -15.68 -22.63 36.64
C SER A 99 -14.17 -22.81 36.49
N VAL A 100 -13.40 -21.83 36.95
CA VAL A 100 -12.03 -22.05 37.45
C VAL A 100 -11.84 -21.15 38.67
N GLU A 101 -12.55 -21.47 39.75
CA GLU A 101 -12.10 -21.18 41.11
C GLU A 101 -11.91 -22.54 41.77
N GLU A 102 -10.68 -23.07 41.69
CA GLU A 102 -10.05 -24.08 42.58
C GLU A 102 -8.93 -24.81 41.84
N GLU A 103 -7.74 -24.20 41.77
CA GLU A 103 -6.48 -24.95 41.83
C GLU A 103 -5.33 -24.02 42.26
N VAL A 104 -5.50 -23.42 43.44
CA VAL A 104 -4.39 -22.89 44.23
C VAL A 104 -3.82 -24.06 45.02
N ASP A 105 -2.85 -24.78 44.43
CA ASP A 105 -1.76 -25.50 45.11
C ASP A 105 -1.23 -26.63 44.22
N LYS A 106 -0.17 -26.35 43.44
CA LYS A 106 0.88 -27.30 43.02
C LYS A 106 1.90 -26.64 42.09
N ALA A 107 2.76 -25.78 42.64
CA ALA A 107 4.06 -25.47 42.03
C ALA A 107 5.02 -24.86 43.06
N ARG A 108 5.40 -25.66 44.07
CA ARG A 108 6.49 -25.35 44.99
C ARG A 108 7.44 -26.53 45.03
N VAL A 109 8.43 -26.56 44.13
CA VAL A 109 9.75 -27.26 44.12
C VAL A 109 10.26 -26.97 42.69
N VAL A 110 11.22 -26.08 42.43
CA VAL A 110 12.66 -26.13 42.73
C VAL A 110 13.23 -24.70 42.64
N ALA A 111 14.04 -24.30 43.62
CA ALA A 111 14.92 -23.14 43.52
C ALA A 111 16.37 -23.57 43.77
N GLN A 112 17.30 -22.80 43.18
CA GLN A 112 18.77 -22.81 43.32
C GLN A 112 19.47 -23.88 42.44
N LEU A 113 20.49 -23.55 41.63
CA LEU A 113 21.68 -22.74 41.91
C LEU A 113 22.27 -22.11 40.63
N LEU A 114 22.75 -20.87 40.77
CA LEU A 114 23.72 -20.21 39.88
C LEU A 114 25.15 -20.58 40.31
N THR A 115 26.04 -20.88 39.36
CA THR A 115 27.41 -20.31 39.29
C THR A 115 28.07 -20.62 37.93
N PRO A 116 28.89 -19.70 37.37
CA PRO A 116 29.52 -19.85 36.06
C PRO A 116 30.95 -20.42 36.17
N ALA A 117 31.44 -21.07 35.12
CA ALA A 117 32.83 -21.51 34.98
C ALA A 117 33.24 -21.50 33.49
N PRO A 118 34.53 -21.53 33.13
CA PRO A 118 35.19 -20.39 32.50
C PRO A 118 35.72 -20.67 31.09
N PHE A 119 36.13 -19.59 30.42
CA PHE A 119 36.91 -19.59 29.19
C PHE A 119 38.15 -20.49 29.27
N VAL A 120 38.32 -21.35 28.28
CA VAL A 120 39.59 -22.05 27.98
C VAL A 120 40.01 -21.68 26.56
N SER A 121 41.14 -20.99 26.47
CA SER A 121 41.89 -20.71 25.26
C SER A 121 42.79 -21.90 24.93
N GLN A 122 42.87 -22.31 23.66
CA GLN A 122 44.03 -23.06 23.16
C GLN A 122 44.31 -22.79 21.67
N PRO A 123 45.58 -22.99 21.24
CA PRO A 123 46.18 -22.34 20.08
C PRO A 123 46.23 -23.25 18.85
N VAL A 124 46.34 -22.67 17.65
CA VAL A 124 46.70 -23.43 16.44
C VAL A 124 47.88 -22.76 15.74
N ALA A 125 48.82 -23.63 15.38
CA ALA A 125 50.18 -23.38 14.96
C ALA A 125 50.31 -22.78 13.55
N SER A 126 51.41 -22.05 13.37
CA SER A 126 51.98 -21.65 12.09
C SER A 126 52.41 -22.85 11.25
N LEU A 127 52.11 -22.80 9.95
CA LEU A 127 52.95 -23.39 8.91
C LEU A 127 53.05 -22.41 7.74
N ALA A 128 54.29 -22.03 7.45
CA ALA A 128 54.69 -21.11 6.41
C ALA A 128 54.76 -21.83 5.04
N ALA A 129 54.31 -21.15 3.99
CA ALA A 129 54.80 -21.35 2.63
C ALA A 129 54.53 -20.07 1.82
N SER A 130 55.59 -19.35 1.47
CA SER A 130 55.56 -18.19 0.58
C SER A 130 55.57 -18.60 -0.89
N PRO A 131 54.83 -17.91 -1.78
CA PRO A 131 55.18 -17.76 -3.18
C PRO A 131 55.61 -16.30 -3.51
N PRO A 132 56.24 -16.06 -4.68
CA PRO A 132 57.16 -14.95 -4.87
C PRO A 132 56.47 -13.61 -5.13
N ALA A 133 57.17 -12.56 -4.69
CA ALA A 133 56.82 -11.17 -4.90
C ALA A 133 56.81 -10.80 -6.39
N VAL A 134 55.63 -10.46 -6.90
CA VAL A 134 55.46 -9.67 -8.12
C VAL A 134 55.19 -8.23 -7.69
N ALA A 135 56.03 -7.31 -8.13
CA ALA A 135 55.92 -5.88 -7.83
C ALA A 135 54.56 -5.33 -8.32
N PRO A 136 53.80 -4.58 -7.50
CA PRO A 136 52.62 -3.89 -7.97
C PRO A 136 53.06 -2.63 -8.73
N THR A 137 52.79 -2.62 -10.03
CA THR A 137 52.69 -1.41 -10.85
C THR A 137 51.63 -0.48 -10.22
N PRO A 138 51.88 0.83 -10.10
CA PRO A 138 50.87 1.76 -9.60
C PRO A 138 49.76 1.88 -10.65
N LEU A 139 48.66 1.16 -10.45
CA LEU A 139 47.41 1.50 -11.11
C LEU A 139 46.90 2.79 -10.47
N SER A 140 46.92 3.87 -11.25
CA SER A 140 46.20 5.10 -10.98
C SER A 140 44.76 4.75 -10.62
N SER A 141 44.37 4.98 -9.37
CA SER A 141 42.98 4.96 -8.96
C SER A 141 42.19 5.89 -9.89
N PRO A 142 41.11 5.44 -10.53
CA PRO A 142 40.25 6.37 -11.25
C PRO A 142 39.69 7.32 -10.19
N THR A 143 40.05 8.59 -10.27
CA THR A 143 39.34 9.66 -9.60
C THR A 143 37.90 9.60 -10.11
N ILE A 144 37.03 8.89 -9.40
CA ILE A 144 35.59 8.99 -9.60
C ILE A 144 35.27 10.41 -9.16
N SER A 145 35.22 11.34 -10.13
CA SER A 145 34.58 12.63 -9.91
C SER A 145 33.22 12.32 -9.31
N SER A 146 33.01 12.78 -8.07
CA SER A 146 31.75 12.78 -7.37
C SER A 146 30.76 13.62 -8.19
N ASN A 147 30.22 13.02 -9.24
CA ASN A 147 29.05 13.52 -9.95
C ASN A 147 27.88 13.28 -9.00
N LEU A 148 27.82 14.11 -7.96
CA LEU A 148 26.63 14.35 -7.19
C LEU A 148 25.58 14.74 -8.23
N MET A 149 24.70 13.79 -8.54
CA MET A 149 23.62 14.05 -9.48
C MET A 149 22.85 15.24 -8.93
N THR A 150 22.97 16.37 -9.63
CA THR A 150 21.94 17.41 -9.61
C THR A 150 20.66 16.72 -10.07
N CYS A 151 19.92 16.13 -9.12
CA CYS A 151 18.47 16.04 -9.22
C CYS A 151 18.04 17.41 -9.74
N THR A 152 17.30 17.47 -10.83
CA THR A 152 16.95 18.73 -11.49
C THR A 152 16.26 19.65 -10.49
N SER A 153 17.08 20.47 -9.83
CA SER A 153 16.79 21.28 -8.66
C SER A 153 16.13 22.60 -9.05
N SER A 154 15.80 22.74 -10.34
CA SER A 154 15.17 23.94 -10.88
C SER A 154 13.78 24.22 -10.30
N SER A 155 13.16 23.29 -9.57
CA SER A 155 11.84 23.47 -8.96
C SER A 155 11.78 23.24 -7.45
N LEU A 156 12.83 22.69 -6.82
CA LEU A 156 12.91 22.58 -5.36
C LEU A 156 13.36 23.95 -4.84
N GLY A 157 12.40 24.86 -4.68
CA GLY A 157 12.63 26.20 -4.15
C GLY A 157 13.20 26.16 -2.73
N THR A 158 13.26 27.32 -2.07
CA THR A 158 13.74 27.51 -0.69
C THR A 158 12.93 26.76 0.39
N GLU A 159 12.21 25.71 0.03
CA GLU A 159 11.32 24.98 0.89
C GLU A 159 12.09 24.05 1.82
N LYS A 160 11.53 23.78 2.99
CA LYS A 160 12.02 22.75 3.90
C LYS A 160 11.18 21.51 3.71
N LEU A 161 11.84 20.35 3.70
CA LEU A 161 11.24 19.04 3.42
C LEU A 161 9.85 18.87 4.05
N TRP A 162 9.70 18.99 5.37
CA TRP A 162 8.41 18.78 6.04
C TRP A 162 7.46 19.98 6.04
N GLU A 163 7.93 21.17 5.64
CA GLU A 163 7.11 22.39 5.56
C GLU A 163 6.55 22.63 4.15
N THR A 164 7.08 21.93 3.14
CA THR A 164 6.53 21.93 1.78
C THR A 164 5.08 21.47 1.78
N ARG A 165 4.26 22.03 0.89
CA ARG A 165 2.92 21.53 0.64
C ARG A 165 3.00 20.15 -0.02
N TRP A 166 2.82 19.10 0.78
CA TRP A 166 2.74 17.73 0.29
C TRP A 166 1.41 17.53 -0.43
N VAL A 167 1.47 16.94 -1.62
CA VAL A 167 0.27 16.45 -2.30
C VAL A 167 -0.12 15.19 -1.57
N LEU A 168 -1.33 15.14 -0.99
CA LEU A 168 -1.80 13.87 -0.45
C LEU A 168 -1.69 12.86 -1.60
N PRO A 169 -0.92 11.78 -1.46
CA PRO A 169 -0.98 10.72 -2.43
C PRO A 169 -2.46 10.33 -2.49
N SER A 170 -2.96 10.14 -3.72
CA SER A 170 -3.99 9.13 -3.98
C SER A 170 -3.91 8.07 -2.87
N ARG A 171 -4.96 7.84 -2.04
CA ARG A 171 -5.08 6.95 -0.86
C ARG A 171 -4.52 5.52 -1.05
N LEU A 172 -3.26 5.49 -1.40
CA LEU A 172 -2.32 4.42 -1.65
C LEU A 172 -1.47 4.23 -0.40
N ASP A 173 -1.80 4.91 0.71
CA ASP A 173 -1.30 4.62 2.04
C ASP A 173 -1.52 3.15 2.43
N LEU A 174 -2.41 2.46 1.72
CA LEU A 174 -2.61 1.03 1.76
C LEU A 174 -2.58 0.45 0.34
N VAL A 175 -1.47 0.56 -0.40
CA VAL A 175 -1.32 0.00 -1.78
C VAL A 175 -1.93 -1.40 -1.95
N PRO A 176 -1.81 -2.36 -1.02
CA PRO A 176 -2.48 -3.66 -1.17
C PRO A 176 -4.01 -3.60 -1.02
N GLU A 177 -4.53 -2.71 -0.19
CA GLU A 177 -5.97 -2.57 0.07
C GLU A 177 -6.67 -1.69 -0.97
N PHE A 178 -5.91 -0.82 -1.63
CA PHE A 178 -6.42 0.04 -2.69
C PHE A 178 -6.90 -0.80 -3.89
N PHE A 179 -6.09 -1.76 -4.32
CA PHE A 179 -6.44 -2.64 -5.43
C PHE A 179 -7.20 -3.87 -4.92
N ASN A 180 -8.46 -3.69 -4.57
CA ASN A 180 -9.35 -4.81 -4.30
C ASN A 180 -10.02 -5.32 -5.59
N PRO A 181 -10.69 -6.49 -5.58
CA PRO A 181 -11.35 -7.02 -6.78
C PRO A 181 -12.36 -6.07 -7.45
N GLU A 182 -13.04 -5.20 -6.67
CA GLU A 182 -13.96 -4.20 -7.24
C GLU A 182 -13.20 -3.14 -8.04
N GLN A 183 -12.05 -2.70 -7.54
CA GLN A 183 -11.17 -1.76 -8.26
C GLN A 183 -10.59 -2.39 -9.52
N THR A 184 -10.22 -3.68 -9.49
CA THR A 184 -9.79 -4.42 -10.68
C THR A 184 -10.83 -4.33 -11.78
N LEU A 185 -12.10 -4.62 -11.47
CA LEU A 185 -13.20 -4.54 -12.43
C LEU A 185 -13.38 -3.11 -12.96
N ARG A 186 -13.38 -2.10 -12.09
CA ARG A 186 -13.49 -0.70 -12.49
C ARG A 186 -12.35 -0.25 -13.41
N ILE A 187 -11.13 -0.72 -13.19
CA ILE A 187 -9.98 -0.45 -14.07
C ILE A 187 -10.27 -0.99 -15.46
N PHE A 188 -10.69 -2.26 -15.57
CA PHE A 188 -11.00 -2.89 -16.85
C PHE A 188 -12.18 -2.21 -17.58
N GLU A 189 -13.25 -1.88 -16.85
CA GLU A 189 -14.40 -1.14 -17.40
C GLU A 189 -14.02 0.26 -17.89
N THR A 190 -13.16 0.96 -17.17
CA THR A 190 -12.66 2.29 -17.56
C THR A 190 -11.89 2.21 -18.86
N VAL A 191 -10.94 1.25 -18.97
CA VAL A 191 -10.18 1.02 -20.21
C VAL A 191 -11.11 0.67 -21.37
N HIS A 192 -12.07 -0.22 -21.15
CA HIS A 192 -13.04 -0.62 -22.17
C HIS A 192 -13.88 0.55 -22.67
N THR A 193 -14.39 1.37 -21.74
CA THR A 193 -15.21 2.54 -22.05
C THR A 193 -14.42 3.57 -22.86
N CYS A 194 -13.20 3.89 -22.44
CA CYS A 194 -12.32 4.79 -23.18
C CYS A 194 -12.00 4.24 -24.58
N HIS A 195 -11.71 2.95 -24.69
CA HIS A 195 -11.43 2.31 -25.98
C HIS A 195 -12.62 2.43 -26.96
N ILE A 196 -13.85 2.18 -26.48
CA ILE A 196 -15.07 2.36 -27.29
C ILE A 196 -15.23 3.81 -27.74
N GLN A 197 -15.01 4.78 -26.85
CA GLN A 197 -15.14 6.20 -27.17
C GLN A 197 -14.16 6.65 -28.26
N ILE A 198 -12.94 6.12 -28.26
CA ILE A 198 -11.89 6.51 -29.20
C ILE A 198 -12.04 5.83 -30.56
N HIS A 199 -12.34 4.53 -30.56
CA HIS A 199 -12.31 3.71 -31.79
C HIS A 199 -13.69 3.39 -32.37
N GLY A 200 -14.77 3.68 -31.63
CA GLY A 200 -16.14 3.36 -32.05
C GLY A 200 -16.46 1.86 -32.06
N GLY A 201 -15.61 1.03 -31.43
CA GLY A 201 -15.76 -0.43 -31.38
C GLY A 201 -15.27 -1.00 -30.05
N GLY A 202 -15.73 -2.21 -29.72
CA GLY A 202 -15.32 -2.91 -28.50
C GLY A 202 -13.84 -3.27 -28.51
N CYS A 203 -13.19 -3.20 -27.35
CA CYS A 203 -11.81 -3.67 -27.20
C CYS A 203 -11.74 -5.19 -27.39
N ARG A 204 -10.79 -5.67 -28.21
CA ARG A 204 -10.55 -7.11 -28.36
C ARG A 204 -10.18 -7.69 -26.99
N GLY A 205 -10.92 -8.71 -26.56
CA GLY A 205 -10.65 -9.41 -25.31
C GLY A 205 -9.36 -10.23 -25.32
N VAL A 206 -9.05 -10.78 -24.16
CA VAL A 206 -8.04 -11.83 -24.00
C VAL A 206 -8.75 -13.18 -24.14
N ASP A 207 -8.25 -14.03 -25.03
CA ASP A 207 -8.76 -15.40 -25.20
C ASP A 207 -7.57 -16.35 -25.22
N ILE A 208 -7.41 -17.11 -24.13
CA ILE A 208 -6.27 -17.99 -23.89
C ILE A 208 -6.77 -19.38 -23.55
N GLU A 209 -6.59 -20.29 -24.50
CA GLU A 209 -6.77 -21.72 -24.30
C GLU A 209 -5.41 -22.42 -24.18
N GLY A 210 -5.28 -23.46 -23.36
CA GLY A 210 -4.02 -24.18 -23.20
C GLY A 210 -4.17 -25.49 -22.45
N SER A 211 -3.24 -26.41 -22.67
CA SER A 211 -3.27 -27.75 -22.05
C SER A 211 -2.68 -27.83 -20.65
N SER A 212 -1.96 -26.78 -20.23
CA SER A 212 -1.32 -26.66 -18.93
C SER A 212 -1.17 -25.20 -18.53
N ASP A 213 -0.93 -24.94 -17.25
CA ASP A 213 -0.74 -23.58 -16.72
C ASP A 213 0.48 -22.91 -17.33
N ALA A 214 1.56 -23.67 -17.56
CA ALA A 214 2.75 -23.16 -18.23
C ALA A 214 2.45 -22.67 -19.65
N GLU A 215 1.60 -23.38 -20.40
CA GLU A 215 1.17 -22.96 -21.74
C GLU A 215 0.29 -21.70 -21.68
N LEU A 216 -0.64 -21.63 -20.71
CA LEU A 216 -1.49 -20.46 -20.50
C LEU A 216 -0.66 -19.21 -20.12
N VAL A 217 0.30 -19.36 -19.20
CA VAL A 217 1.24 -18.30 -18.80
C VAL A 217 2.08 -17.84 -20.00
N GLN A 218 2.61 -18.77 -20.79
CA GLN A 218 3.39 -18.44 -22.00
C GLN A 218 2.56 -17.64 -23.02
N LYS A 219 1.30 -18.03 -23.22
CA LYS A 219 0.37 -17.30 -24.12
C LYS A 219 0.03 -15.91 -23.58
N MET A 220 -0.18 -15.79 -22.26
CA MET A 220 -0.39 -14.47 -21.63
C MET A 220 0.84 -13.58 -21.79
N GLU A 221 2.04 -14.11 -21.57
CA GLU A 221 3.31 -13.39 -21.77
C GLU A 221 3.50 -12.95 -23.23
N MET A 222 3.06 -13.78 -24.19
CA MET A 222 3.08 -13.42 -25.62
C MET A 222 2.16 -12.24 -25.91
N ILE A 223 0.93 -12.22 -25.37
CA ILE A 223 0.00 -11.09 -25.51
C ILE A 223 0.62 -9.82 -24.90
N MET A 224 1.27 -9.92 -23.74
CA MET A 224 1.97 -8.77 -23.14
C MET A 224 3.15 -8.29 -24.01
N LYS A 225 3.90 -9.19 -24.63
CA LYS A 225 4.97 -8.83 -25.58
C LYS A 225 4.44 -8.15 -26.84
N ASP A 226 3.26 -8.54 -27.30
CA ASP A 226 2.56 -7.88 -28.41
C ASP A 226 2.07 -6.49 -27.99
N ALA A 227 1.57 -6.34 -26.76
CA ALA A 227 1.21 -5.03 -26.18
C ALA A 227 2.44 -4.09 -26.09
N ILE A 228 3.61 -4.61 -25.71
CA ILE A 228 4.87 -3.86 -25.75
C ILE A 228 5.19 -3.39 -27.17
N CYS A 229 5.07 -4.26 -28.17
CA CYS A 229 5.38 -3.89 -29.56
C CYS A 229 4.40 -2.87 -30.15
N SER A 230 3.13 -2.90 -29.72
CA SER A 230 2.08 -2.00 -30.18
C SER A 230 1.94 -0.72 -29.35
N HIS A 231 2.57 -0.68 -28.17
CA HIS A 231 2.39 0.36 -27.15
C HIS A 231 0.91 0.54 -26.75
N ASP A 232 0.15 -0.56 -26.76
CA ASP A 232 -1.27 -0.56 -26.40
C ASP A 232 -1.60 -1.76 -25.52
N TRP A 233 -1.87 -1.49 -24.25
CA TRP A 233 -2.23 -2.46 -23.23
C TRP A 233 -3.75 -2.65 -23.10
N SER A 234 -4.57 -2.03 -23.96
CA SER A 234 -6.04 -2.10 -23.89
C SER A 234 -6.55 -3.54 -23.94
N GLN A 235 -5.93 -4.39 -24.77
CA GLN A 235 -6.28 -5.82 -24.83
C GLN A 235 -6.00 -6.51 -23.49
N VAL A 236 -4.82 -6.26 -22.90
CA VAL A 236 -4.39 -6.86 -21.62
C VAL A 236 -5.25 -6.38 -20.45
N LEU A 237 -5.85 -5.20 -20.54
CA LEU A 237 -6.74 -4.61 -19.53
C LEU A 237 -8.23 -4.67 -19.93
N SER A 238 -8.58 -5.44 -20.96
CA SER A 238 -9.97 -5.61 -21.38
C SER A 238 -10.75 -6.45 -20.36
N PRO A 239 -12.02 -6.12 -20.05
CA PRO A 239 -12.88 -6.90 -19.17
C PRO A 239 -13.34 -8.21 -19.82
N THR A 240 -13.34 -8.29 -21.16
CA THR A 240 -13.67 -9.52 -21.88
C THR A 240 -12.47 -10.45 -21.87
N ARG A 241 -12.48 -11.40 -20.94
CA ARG A 241 -11.35 -12.31 -20.71
C ARG A 241 -11.84 -13.75 -20.65
N HIS A 242 -11.24 -14.61 -21.47
CA HIS A 242 -11.51 -16.03 -21.50
C HIS A 242 -10.21 -16.79 -21.26
N PHE A 243 -10.17 -17.53 -20.17
CA PHE A 243 -9.07 -18.44 -19.84
C PHE A 243 -9.66 -19.84 -19.73
N ALA A 244 -9.14 -20.79 -20.52
CA ALA A 244 -9.62 -22.16 -20.54
C ALA A 244 -8.48 -23.18 -20.61
N ARG A 245 -8.56 -24.21 -19.76
CA ARG A 245 -7.76 -25.41 -19.89
C ARG A 245 -8.44 -26.35 -20.88
N THR A 246 -7.67 -26.86 -21.83
CA THR A 246 -8.13 -27.78 -22.87
C THR A 246 -7.27 -29.01 -22.93
N ARG A 247 -7.86 -30.20 -23.02
CA ARG A 247 -7.12 -31.46 -23.18
C ARG A 247 -7.26 -31.97 -24.60
N ILE A 248 -6.14 -32.30 -25.22
CA ILE A 248 -6.14 -32.98 -26.52
C ILE A 248 -6.49 -34.45 -26.29
N THR A 249 -7.58 -34.91 -26.90
CA THR A 249 -8.01 -36.31 -26.89
C THR A 249 -7.11 -37.17 -27.78
N SER A 250 -7.21 -38.51 -27.67
CA SER A 250 -6.51 -39.44 -28.57
C SER A 250 -6.86 -39.24 -30.04
N GLU A 251 -8.00 -38.63 -30.33
CA GLU A 251 -8.46 -38.30 -31.70
C GLU A 251 -7.93 -36.96 -32.22
N GLY A 252 -7.14 -36.23 -31.40
CA GLY A 252 -6.61 -34.92 -31.75
C GLY A 252 -7.58 -33.75 -31.50
N ASN A 253 -8.80 -34.02 -31.01
CA ASN A 253 -9.76 -32.99 -30.68
C ASN A 253 -9.43 -32.33 -29.34
N SER A 254 -9.46 -30.99 -29.29
CA SER A 254 -9.37 -30.20 -28.07
C SER A 254 -10.70 -30.28 -27.31
N VAL A 255 -10.65 -30.75 -26.06
CA VAL A 255 -11.81 -30.85 -25.17
C VAL A 255 -11.62 -29.87 -24.03
N TYR A 256 -12.61 -29.00 -23.82
CA TYR A 256 -12.66 -28.10 -22.68
C TYR A 256 -12.64 -28.87 -21.35
N VAL A 257 -11.73 -28.49 -20.45
CA VAL A 257 -11.56 -29.10 -19.13
C VAL A 257 -12.11 -28.20 -18.04
N SER A 258 -11.66 -26.95 -18.00
CA SER A 258 -12.04 -25.95 -17.01
C SER A 258 -11.77 -24.54 -17.55
N GLY A 259 -12.38 -23.52 -16.97
CA GLY A 259 -12.13 -22.14 -17.40
C GLY A 259 -12.79 -21.11 -16.48
N GLY A 260 -12.70 -19.85 -16.88
CA GLY A 260 -13.28 -18.72 -16.15
C GLY A 260 -12.31 -18.05 -15.16
N PRO A 261 -12.83 -17.21 -14.24
CA PRO A 261 -12.02 -16.34 -13.39
C PRO A 261 -11.02 -17.09 -12.49
N GLY A 262 -11.34 -18.31 -12.06
CA GLY A 262 -10.42 -19.14 -11.26
C GLY A 262 -9.15 -19.52 -12.04
N VAL A 263 -9.30 -19.93 -13.30
CA VAL A 263 -8.15 -20.26 -14.17
C VAL A 263 -7.36 -19.00 -14.49
N GLU A 264 -8.02 -17.88 -14.72
CA GLU A 264 -7.36 -16.59 -14.90
C GLU A 264 -6.49 -16.23 -13.69
N GLN A 265 -7.03 -16.31 -12.47
CA GLN A 265 -6.29 -15.99 -11.25
C GLN A 265 -5.08 -16.92 -11.07
N GLU A 266 -5.22 -18.22 -11.36
CA GLU A 266 -4.11 -19.18 -11.33
C GLU A 266 -3.00 -18.80 -12.33
N VAL A 267 -3.37 -18.43 -13.56
CA VAL A 267 -2.42 -18.00 -14.60
C VAL A 267 -1.72 -16.70 -14.21
N MET A 268 -2.46 -15.71 -13.71
CA MET A 268 -1.88 -14.43 -13.27
C MET A 268 -0.94 -14.64 -12.08
N ASN A 269 -1.33 -15.43 -11.08
CA ASN A 269 -0.47 -15.76 -9.94
C ASN A 269 0.81 -16.50 -10.37
N ALA A 270 0.71 -17.45 -11.30
CA ALA A 270 1.86 -18.16 -11.84
C ALA A 270 2.79 -17.23 -12.64
N LEU A 271 2.23 -16.30 -13.42
CA LEU A 271 2.98 -15.26 -14.12
C LEU A 271 3.69 -14.33 -13.12
N PHE A 272 3.01 -13.82 -12.09
CA PHE A 272 3.61 -12.98 -11.07
C PHE A 272 4.78 -13.70 -10.38
N LYS A 273 4.55 -14.95 -9.98
CA LYS A 273 5.57 -15.79 -9.36
C LYS A 273 6.80 -15.96 -10.26
N SER A 274 6.64 -16.21 -11.56
CA SER A 274 7.78 -16.40 -12.45
C SER A 274 8.67 -15.16 -12.60
N TYR A 275 8.15 -13.96 -12.36
CA TYR A 275 8.95 -12.73 -12.39
C TYR A 275 9.49 -12.36 -11.00
N PHE A 276 8.72 -12.58 -9.93
CA PHE A 276 9.14 -12.20 -8.58
C PHE A 276 10.04 -13.23 -7.90
N ASP A 277 10.04 -14.50 -8.34
CA ASP A 277 11.04 -15.50 -7.92
C ASP A 277 12.44 -15.19 -8.49
N HIS A 278 12.54 -14.34 -9.52
CA HIS A 278 13.77 -13.86 -10.16
C HIS A 278 13.98 -12.36 -9.95
N GLU A 279 13.51 -11.84 -8.81
CA GLU A 279 13.59 -10.42 -8.47
C GLU A 279 15.03 -9.90 -8.45
N ASP A 280 16.03 -10.73 -8.13
CA ASP A 280 17.45 -10.39 -8.12
C ASP A 280 18.02 -10.01 -9.50
N GLU A 281 17.38 -10.43 -10.60
CA GLU A 281 17.75 -10.00 -11.95
C GLU A 281 17.38 -8.55 -12.26
N PHE A 282 16.44 -7.99 -11.51
CA PHE A 282 15.83 -6.68 -11.75
C PHE A 282 16.02 -5.71 -10.59
N CYS A 283 16.17 -6.23 -9.39
CA CYS A 283 16.13 -5.47 -8.15
C CYS A 283 17.31 -5.80 -7.23
N THR A 284 17.72 -4.81 -6.45
CA THR A 284 18.68 -4.95 -5.35
C THR A 284 17.96 -4.79 -4.02
N ALA A 285 18.35 -5.58 -3.04
CA ALA A 285 17.89 -5.42 -1.67
C ALA A 285 18.28 -4.03 -1.12
N LEU A 286 17.30 -3.37 -0.52
CA LEU A 286 17.43 -2.19 0.32
C LEU A 286 17.62 -2.59 1.79
N ILE A 287 17.73 -1.57 2.64
CA ILE A 287 17.56 -1.73 4.09
C ILE A 287 16.11 -2.18 4.37
N ASP A 288 15.92 -2.96 5.44
CA ASP A 288 14.60 -3.41 5.93
C ASP A 288 13.83 -4.39 5.01
N GLU A 289 14.54 -5.31 4.35
CA GLU A 289 13.96 -6.42 3.54
C GLU A 289 13.20 -5.98 2.27
N HIS A 290 13.14 -4.68 1.99
CA HIS A 290 12.58 -4.15 0.75
C HIS A 290 13.58 -4.24 -0.40
N THR A 291 13.09 -4.09 -1.63
CA THR A 291 13.92 -4.04 -2.84
C THR A 291 13.67 -2.76 -3.63
N MET A 292 14.65 -2.38 -4.44
CA MET A 292 14.56 -1.31 -5.43
C MET A 292 15.09 -1.80 -6.77
N LEU A 293 14.73 -1.14 -7.87
CA LEU A 293 15.28 -1.47 -9.18
C LEU A 293 16.80 -1.34 -9.22
N THR A 294 17.47 -2.40 -9.67
CA THR A 294 18.90 -2.42 -9.94
C THR A 294 19.17 -1.52 -11.14
N ALA A 295 19.82 -0.38 -10.91
CA ALA A 295 20.18 0.56 -11.95
C ALA A 295 21.69 0.74 -12.02
N MET A 296 22.25 0.59 -13.21
CA MET A 296 23.65 0.91 -13.47
C MET A 296 23.82 2.44 -13.59
N PRO A 297 24.74 3.06 -12.84
CA PRO A 297 24.99 4.50 -12.94
C PRO A 297 25.36 4.92 -14.37
N ASN A 298 24.96 6.12 -14.77
CA ASN A 298 25.28 6.74 -16.08
C ASN A 298 24.90 5.93 -17.33
N THR A 299 24.04 4.92 -17.20
CA THR A 299 23.63 4.09 -18.33
C THR A 299 22.55 4.79 -19.14
N GLN A 300 22.80 5.01 -20.43
CA GLN A 300 21.80 5.50 -21.37
C GLN A 300 20.99 4.33 -21.93
N THR A 301 19.80 4.60 -22.45
CA THR A 301 18.94 3.56 -23.04
C THR A 301 19.64 2.85 -24.19
N SER A 302 20.47 3.56 -24.96
CA SER A 302 21.30 3.01 -26.05
C SER A 302 22.20 1.86 -25.62
N ASP A 303 22.65 1.87 -24.36
CA ASP A 303 23.67 0.97 -23.84
C ASP A 303 23.07 -0.39 -23.44
N LEU A 304 21.75 -0.45 -23.27
CA LEU A 304 21.03 -1.68 -22.94
C LEU A 304 20.74 -2.50 -24.18
N SER A 305 20.95 -3.82 -24.08
CA SER A 305 20.59 -4.77 -25.12
C SER A 305 19.08 -4.75 -25.39
N PRO A 306 18.61 -4.97 -26.64
CA PRO A 306 17.18 -5.00 -26.94
C PRO A 306 16.39 -5.99 -26.08
N LEU A 307 17.02 -7.11 -25.71
CA LEU A 307 16.43 -8.10 -24.81
C LEU A 307 16.20 -7.54 -23.41
N LYS A 308 17.22 -6.92 -22.78
CA LYS A 308 17.09 -6.35 -21.44
C LYS A 308 16.06 -5.22 -21.41
N ARG A 309 15.96 -4.42 -22.48
CA ARG A 309 14.91 -3.38 -22.59
C ARG A 309 13.52 -3.98 -22.52
N LYS A 310 13.26 -5.00 -23.35
CA LYS A 310 11.97 -5.72 -23.33
C LYS A 310 11.68 -6.37 -21.98
N GLN A 311 12.69 -6.97 -21.35
CA GLN A 311 12.54 -7.58 -20.02
C GLN A 311 12.18 -6.55 -18.95
N LEU A 312 12.79 -5.35 -18.96
CA LEU A 312 12.48 -4.29 -18.00
C LEU A 312 11.06 -3.72 -18.19
N ILE A 313 10.65 -3.48 -19.44
CA ILE A 313 9.28 -3.05 -19.75
C ILE A 313 8.30 -4.13 -19.27
N LEU A 314 8.56 -5.40 -19.59
CA LEU A 314 7.70 -6.50 -19.18
C LEU A 314 7.62 -6.65 -17.66
N TYR A 315 8.74 -6.51 -16.95
CA TYR A 315 8.78 -6.53 -15.48
C TYR A 315 7.97 -5.38 -14.86
N GLY A 316 8.06 -4.17 -15.43
CA GLY A 316 7.21 -3.04 -15.06
C GLY A 316 5.73 -3.34 -15.25
N ALA A 317 5.36 -3.87 -16.41
CA ALA A 317 3.97 -4.22 -16.70
C ALA A 317 3.43 -5.33 -15.79
N VAL A 318 4.22 -6.37 -15.51
CA VAL A 318 3.86 -7.44 -14.56
C VAL A 318 3.68 -6.88 -13.14
N SER A 319 4.54 -5.95 -12.72
CA SER A 319 4.42 -5.29 -11.41
C SER A 319 3.15 -4.44 -11.30
N ALA A 320 2.79 -3.73 -12.37
CA ALA A 320 1.55 -2.96 -12.44
C ALA A 320 0.31 -3.87 -12.48
N LEU A 321 0.34 -4.97 -13.24
CA LEU A 321 -0.75 -5.95 -13.25
C LEU A 321 -0.91 -6.65 -11.91
N ALA A 322 0.19 -6.99 -11.22
CA ALA A 322 0.11 -7.53 -9.86
C ALA A 322 -0.71 -6.60 -8.97
N LEU A 323 -0.40 -5.29 -9.01
CA LEU A 323 -1.18 -4.28 -8.31
C LEU A 323 -2.64 -4.30 -8.75
N VAL A 324 -2.95 -4.23 -10.05
CA VAL A 324 -4.33 -4.27 -10.55
C VAL A 324 -5.12 -5.47 -10.03
N TYR A 325 -4.50 -6.64 -9.85
CA TYR A 325 -5.11 -7.86 -9.30
C TYR A 325 -5.05 -7.96 -7.76
N GLY A 326 -4.74 -6.87 -7.06
CA GLY A 326 -4.65 -6.85 -5.60
C GLY A 326 -3.50 -7.66 -5.02
N SER A 327 -2.48 -7.93 -5.83
CA SER A 327 -1.28 -8.66 -5.45
C SER A 327 -0.11 -7.69 -5.30
N TYR A 328 0.67 -7.84 -4.22
CA TYR A 328 1.84 -7.00 -4.01
C TYR A 328 3.02 -7.49 -4.89
N PRO A 329 3.71 -6.60 -5.63
CA PRO A 329 4.78 -7.03 -6.53
C PRO A 329 6.07 -7.34 -5.75
N GLY A 330 6.30 -8.63 -5.45
CA GLY A 330 7.54 -9.09 -4.81
C GLY A 330 7.84 -8.39 -3.47
N HIS A 331 9.10 -7.99 -3.27
CA HIS A 331 9.54 -7.25 -2.08
C HIS A 331 9.75 -5.76 -2.35
N PHE A 332 9.16 -5.23 -3.43
CA PHE A 332 9.33 -3.82 -3.82
C PHE A 332 9.09 -2.87 -2.65
N ASN A 333 9.85 -1.79 -2.60
CA ASN A 333 9.60 -0.70 -1.66
C ASN A 333 8.20 -0.08 -1.91
N PRO A 334 7.27 -0.09 -0.93
CA PRO A 334 5.94 0.48 -1.09
C PRO A 334 5.97 1.97 -1.48
N LEU A 335 6.90 2.73 -0.91
CA LEU A 335 7.05 4.15 -1.22
C LEU A 335 7.50 4.38 -2.67
N LEU A 336 8.25 3.45 -3.26
CA LEU A 336 8.66 3.53 -4.65
C LEU A 336 7.46 3.32 -5.59
N LEU A 337 6.56 2.40 -5.27
CA LEU A 337 5.32 2.18 -6.03
C LEU A 337 4.40 3.40 -5.94
N ILE A 338 4.23 3.97 -4.73
CA ILE A 338 3.46 5.20 -4.53
C ILE A 338 4.06 6.36 -5.32
N TYR A 339 5.39 6.50 -5.29
CA TYR A 339 6.10 7.48 -6.09
C TYR A 339 5.82 7.30 -7.59
N PHE A 340 5.87 6.08 -8.12
CA PHE A 340 5.58 5.81 -9.53
C PHE A 340 4.14 6.15 -9.91
N LEU A 341 3.16 5.66 -9.13
CA LEU A 341 1.72 5.92 -9.36
C LEU A 341 1.37 7.42 -9.31
N ASN A 342 2.16 8.21 -8.59
CA ASN A 342 2.05 9.67 -8.53
C ASN A 342 2.97 10.39 -9.51
N ASN A 343 3.20 9.82 -10.71
CA ASN A 343 4.00 10.42 -11.78
C ASN A 343 5.43 10.79 -11.34
N CYS A 344 6.01 10.00 -10.44
CA CYS A 344 7.35 10.26 -9.90
C CYS A 344 7.44 11.64 -9.21
N ASN A 345 6.35 12.07 -8.57
CA ASN A 345 6.33 13.27 -7.76
C ASN A 345 6.82 12.96 -6.34
N LEU A 346 8.00 13.45 -5.96
CA LEU A 346 8.53 13.21 -4.62
C LEU A 346 7.61 13.77 -3.53
N HIS A 347 6.86 14.84 -3.81
CA HIS A 347 5.93 15.49 -2.88
C HIS A 347 4.69 14.66 -2.53
N CYS A 348 4.54 13.44 -3.04
CA CYS A 348 3.54 12.49 -2.57
C CYS A 348 3.99 11.70 -1.32
N LEU A 349 5.30 11.70 -1.02
CA LEU A 349 5.89 10.93 0.08
C LEU A 349 5.86 11.70 1.41
N HIS A 350 4.68 12.01 1.92
CA HIS A 350 4.55 12.79 3.16
C HIS A 350 5.15 12.06 4.37
N ARG A 351 5.55 12.84 5.38
CA ARG A 351 6.23 12.33 6.59
C ARG A 351 5.53 11.13 7.23
N ASN A 352 4.21 11.14 7.39
CA ASN A 352 3.47 10.03 8.03
C ASN A 352 3.60 8.71 7.25
N LEU A 353 3.63 8.77 5.91
CA LEU A 353 3.83 7.60 5.07
C LEU A 353 5.25 7.05 5.24
N ILE A 354 6.25 7.93 5.30
CA ILE A 354 7.63 7.52 5.54
C ILE A 354 7.79 6.96 6.95
N VAL A 355 7.11 7.51 7.97
CA VAL A 355 7.10 6.93 9.33
C VAL A 355 6.56 5.51 9.33
N LEU A 356 5.52 5.24 8.51
CA LEU A 356 4.89 3.93 8.43
C LEU A 356 5.85 2.86 7.89
N TYR A 357 6.62 3.17 6.85
CA TYR A 357 7.48 2.19 6.16
C TYR A 357 8.96 2.25 6.56
N PHE A 358 9.50 3.45 6.83
CA PHE A 358 10.92 3.69 7.14
C PHE A 358 11.09 4.65 8.34
N PRO A 359 10.72 4.23 9.57
CA PRO A 359 10.79 5.10 10.75
C PRO A 359 12.22 5.58 11.07
N PHE A 360 13.24 4.76 10.76
CA PHE A 360 14.65 5.15 10.93
C PHE A 360 15.08 6.24 9.95
N LEU A 361 14.54 6.23 8.72
CA LEU A 361 14.80 7.28 7.74
C LEU A 361 14.23 8.61 8.21
N VAL A 362 13.00 8.62 8.76
CA VAL A 362 12.41 9.84 9.32
C VAL A 362 13.24 10.37 10.48
N THR A 363 13.70 9.49 11.38
CA THR A 363 14.58 9.89 12.49
C THR A 363 15.88 10.52 11.97
N THR A 364 16.45 9.94 10.92
CA THR A 364 17.69 10.46 10.29
C THR A 364 17.45 11.81 9.61
N LEU A 365 16.33 11.98 8.89
CA LEU A 365 15.96 13.23 8.23
C LEU A 365 15.62 14.33 9.24
N ASP A 366 14.88 14.01 10.30
CA ASP A 366 14.57 14.94 11.37
C ASP A 366 15.86 15.39 12.07
N ALA A 367 16.78 14.47 12.35
CA ALA A 367 18.08 14.81 12.92
C ALA A 367 18.93 15.68 11.97
N TRP A 368 18.87 15.44 10.66
CA TRP A 368 19.55 16.28 9.66
C TRP A 368 18.98 17.69 9.66
N LEU A 369 17.65 17.84 9.61
CA LEU A 369 16.96 19.14 9.58
C LEU A 369 17.13 19.96 10.86
N MET A 370 17.49 19.31 11.98
CA MET A 370 17.80 19.98 13.24
C MET A 370 19.25 20.51 13.32
N LEU A 371 20.14 20.07 12.42
CA LEU A 371 21.51 20.58 12.35
C LEU A 371 21.55 21.94 11.66
N ASP A 372 22.35 22.86 12.18
CA ASP A 372 22.70 24.08 11.45
C ASP A 372 23.60 23.72 10.25
N PRO A 373 23.55 24.45 9.12
CA PRO A 373 24.48 24.26 8.02
C PRO A 373 25.96 24.36 8.42
N ASN A 374 26.28 25.10 9.49
CA ASN A 374 27.64 25.21 10.03
C ASN A 374 28.00 24.11 11.04
N ASP A 375 27.04 23.30 11.48
CA ASP A 375 27.30 22.18 12.37
C ASP A 375 28.06 21.06 11.66
N ASP A 376 28.94 20.42 12.41
CA ASP A 376 29.77 19.30 11.97
C ASP A 376 28.93 18.02 11.79
N VAL A 377 29.01 17.42 10.61
CA VAL A 377 28.31 16.16 10.30
C VAL A 377 29.15 14.98 10.76
N CYS A 378 29.31 14.80 12.07
CA CYS A 378 30.14 13.72 12.64
C CYS A 378 29.34 12.57 13.28
N SER A 379 28.01 12.62 13.29
CA SER A 379 27.20 11.55 13.88
C SER A 379 27.26 10.27 13.02
N SER A 380 27.47 9.12 13.67
CA SER A 380 27.55 7.81 13.03
C SER A 380 26.30 7.45 12.22
N GLN A 381 25.12 7.98 12.60
CA GLN A 381 23.87 7.76 11.88
C GLN A 381 23.92 8.30 10.44
N PHE A 382 24.59 9.45 10.23
CA PHE A 382 24.73 10.02 8.89
C PHE A 382 25.74 9.25 8.06
N LEU A 383 26.78 8.71 8.70
CA LEU A 383 27.84 7.96 8.00
C LEU A 383 27.25 6.75 7.29
N THR A 384 26.43 5.97 7.99
CA THR A 384 25.76 4.82 7.40
C THR A 384 24.88 5.26 6.23
N HIS A 385 24.02 6.27 6.40
CA HIS A 385 23.13 6.73 5.34
C HIS A 385 23.89 7.24 4.10
N PHE A 386 24.86 8.14 4.27
CA PHE A 386 25.62 8.73 3.18
C PHE A 386 26.55 7.71 2.49
N SER A 387 27.10 6.76 3.24
CA SER A 387 27.89 5.67 2.65
C SER A 387 27.03 4.78 1.75
N THR A 388 25.83 4.42 2.19
CA THR A 388 24.94 3.50 1.48
C THR A 388 24.27 4.16 0.28
N PHE A 389 23.71 5.37 0.46
CA PHE A 389 22.83 5.99 -0.53
C PHE A 389 23.49 7.08 -1.37
N HIS A 390 24.67 7.57 -0.96
CA HIS A 390 25.38 8.65 -1.66
C HIS A 390 26.81 8.27 -2.06
N ASN A 391 27.30 7.08 -1.68
CA ASN A 391 28.69 6.66 -1.86
C ASN A 391 29.70 7.66 -1.27
N ILE A 392 29.35 8.32 -0.15
CA ILE A 392 30.24 9.24 0.56
C ILE A 392 30.78 8.52 1.81
N SER A 393 32.07 8.18 1.78
CA SER A 393 32.74 7.49 2.89
C SER A 393 33.28 8.42 3.97
N GLU A 394 33.51 9.70 3.66
CA GLU A 394 33.99 10.71 4.59
C GLU A 394 33.00 11.87 4.68
N LEU A 395 32.32 12.02 5.83
CA LEU A 395 31.32 13.07 6.03
C LEU A 395 31.91 14.49 6.08
N GLY A 396 33.21 14.62 6.32
CA GLY A 396 33.88 15.92 6.40
C GLY A 396 33.72 16.77 5.13
N VAL A 397 33.45 16.14 3.98
CA VAL A 397 33.16 16.84 2.71
C VAL A 397 31.84 17.62 2.72
N LEU A 398 30.95 17.34 3.70
CA LEU A 398 29.67 18.02 3.88
C LEU A 398 29.75 19.18 4.88
N ASN A 399 30.91 19.40 5.51
CA ASN A 399 31.12 20.52 6.43
C ASN A 399 31.28 21.84 5.66
N GLY A 400 30.73 22.93 6.20
CA GLY A 400 30.72 24.23 5.54
C GLY A 400 29.71 24.33 4.38
N ARG A 401 28.67 23.48 4.38
CA ARG A 401 27.57 23.52 3.40
C ARG A 401 26.76 24.82 3.55
N SER A 402 26.28 25.36 2.42
CA SER A 402 25.33 26.48 2.44
C SER A 402 23.97 26.02 2.98
N GLU A 403 23.13 26.96 3.43
CA GLU A 403 21.77 26.68 3.88
C GLU A 403 20.93 26.03 2.77
N GLU A 404 21.05 26.52 1.54
CA GLU A 404 20.41 25.92 0.36
C GLU A 404 20.86 24.47 0.15
N ARG A 405 22.19 24.21 0.19
CA ARG A 405 22.72 22.85 0.03
C ARG A 405 22.26 21.93 1.16
N HIS A 406 22.20 22.44 2.39
CA HIS A 406 21.69 21.69 3.55
C HIS A 406 20.24 21.25 3.33
N ARG A 407 19.35 22.15 2.87
CA ARG A 407 17.95 21.85 2.59
C ARG A 407 17.79 20.87 1.43
N THR A 408 18.48 21.11 0.32
CA THR A 408 18.46 20.22 -0.85
C THR A 408 18.97 18.82 -0.52
N LEU A 409 19.99 18.70 0.34
CA LEU A 409 20.49 17.41 0.81
C LEU A 409 19.42 16.60 1.56
N ALA A 410 18.51 17.24 2.30
CA ALA A 410 17.42 16.50 2.95
C ALA A 410 16.48 15.85 1.93
N PHE A 411 16.17 16.53 0.83
CA PHE A 411 15.41 15.96 -0.28
C PHE A 411 16.21 14.87 -1.01
N GLU A 412 17.51 15.06 -1.23
CA GLU A 412 18.39 14.04 -1.82
C GLU A 412 18.48 12.79 -0.93
N MET A 413 18.56 12.94 0.39
CA MET A 413 18.56 11.84 1.36
C MET A 413 17.26 11.03 1.28
N LEU A 414 16.10 11.71 1.25
CA LEU A 414 14.81 11.04 1.07
C LEU A 414 14.74 10.35 -0.30
N HIS A 415 15.05 11.07 -1.37
CA HIS A 415 15.01 10.54 -2.73
C HIS A 415 15.90 9.30 -2.87
N ASN A 416 17.16 9.36 -2.43
CA ASN A 416 18.11 8.26 -2.61
C ASN A 416 17.80 7.06 -1.72
N ALA A 417 17.19 7.26 -0.55
CA ALA A 417 16.75 6.16 0.29
C ALA A 417 15.58 5.37 -0.33
N ILE A 418 14.71 6.03 -1.10
CA ILE A 418 13.52 5.40 -1.69
C ILE A 418 13.75 4.91 -3.12
N ILE A 419 14.39 5.75 -3.94
CA ILE A 419 14.55 5.57 -5.39
C ILE A 419 15.97 5.12 -5.73
N GLY A 420 16.93 5.38 -4.86
CA GLY A 420 18.35 5.12 -5.11
C GLY A 420 19.10 6.30 -5.75
N PRO A 421 20.44 6.23 -5.78
CA PRO A 421 21.32 7.34 -6.19
C PRO A 421 21.25 7.71 -7.67
N VAL A 422 20.77 6.78 -8.50
CA VAL A 422 20.80 6.90 -9.96
C VAL A 422 19.57 7.66 -10.50
N GLY A 423 18.50 7.73 -9.70
CA GLY A 423 17.28 8.48 -9.98
C GLY A 423 16.43 7.97 -11.14
N VAL A 424 15.22 8.53 -11.25
CA VAL A 424 14.19 8.04 -12.18
C VAL A 424 14.55 8.24 -13.66
N LYS A 425 15.43 9.20 -13.98
CA LYS A 425 15.85 9.50 -15.37
C LYS A 425 16.74 8.44 -15.98
N ASN A 426 17.21 7.47 -15.19
CA ASN A 426 18.03 6.39 -15.69
C ASN A 426 17.24 5.45 -16.60
N ALA A 427 17.93 4.88 -17.59
CA ALA A 427 17.33 3.99 -18.58
C ALA A 427 16.55 2.83 -17.98
N TYR A 428 17.02 2.23 -16.88
CA TYR A 428 16.34 1.12 -16.21
C TYR A 428 14.97 1.55 -15.68
N PHE A 429 14.92 2.68 -14.97
CA PHE A 429 13.68 3.24 -14.43
C PHE A 429 12.73 3.68 -15.55
N GLN A 430 13.24 4.32 -16.60
CA GLN A 430 12.40 4.76 -17.72
C GLN A 430 11.74 3.58 -18.44
N LEU A 431 12.48 2.51 -18.72
CA LEU A 431 11.95 1.31 -19.37
C LEU A 431 10.98 0.55 -18.45
N PHE A 432 11.30 0.45 -17.16
CA PHE A 432 10.36 -0.10 -16.18
C PHE A 432 9.06 0.71 -16.16
N LEU A 433 9.14 2.04 -16.06
CA LEU A 433 7.99 2.94 -16.04
C LEU A 433 7.16 2.89 -17.32
N GLU A 434 7.81 2.72 -18.48
CA GLU A 434 7.13 2.54 -19.77
C GLU A 434 6.16 1.36 -19.71
N GLY A 435 6.57 0.23 -19.11
CA GLY A 435 5.69 -0.91 -18.88
C GLY A 435 4.73 -0.74 -17.72
N PHE A 436 5.21 -0.20 -16.59
CA PHE A 436 4.42 -0.02 -15.37
C PHE A 436 3.23 0.93 -15.54
N LYS A 437 3.31 1.86 -16.51
CA LYS A 437 2.18 2.71 -16.90
C LYS A 437 1.04 1.96 -17.57
N LEU A 438 1.30 0.82 -18.22
CA LEU A 438 0.31 0.10 -19.04
C LEU A 438 -0.45 1.04 -20.02
N PRO A 439 0.25 1.79 -20.89
CA PRO A 439 -0.39 2.75 -21.79
C PRO A 439 -1.45 2.09 -22.67
N CYS A 440 -2.67 2.63 -22.64
CA CYS A 440 -3.79 2.20 -23.46
C CYS A 440 -4.04 3.19 -24.60
N SER A 441 -4.95 2.85 -25.50
CA SER A 441 -5.31 3.71 -26.60
C SER A 441 -5.82 5.09 -26.14
N GLY A 442 -5.42 6.15 -26.85
CA GLY A 442 -5.88 7.53 -26.58
C GLY A 442 -5.27 8.17 -25.34
N SER A 443 -3.99 7.89 -25.06
CA SER A 443 -3.19 8.47 -23.97
C SER A 443 -3.59 8.11 -22.55
N LEU A 444 -4.64 7.31 -22.36
CA LEU A 444 -5.01 6.78 -21.04
C LEU A 444 -3.94 5.79 -20.57
N ASP A 445 -3.44 5.96 -19.35
CA ASP A 445 -2.57 4.98 -18.70
C ASP A 445 -3.08 4.61 -17.29
N LEU A 446 -2.45 3.60 -16.66
CA LEU A 446 -2.81 3.17 -15.31
C LEU A 446 -2.73 4.31 -14.30
N PHE A 447 -1.81 5.27 -14.48
CA PHE A 447 -1.67 6.38 -13.53
C PHE A 447 -2.85 7.33 -13.65
N ASP A 448 -3.34 7.60 -14.87
CA ASP A 448 -4.56 8.35 -15.11
C ASP A 448 -5.79 7.66 -14.51
N ILE A 449 -5.88 6.33 -14.68
CA ILE A 449 -6.98 5.52 -14.12
C ILE A 449 -6.95 5.53 -12.59
N VAL A 450 -5.79 5.27 -11.97
CA VAL A 450 -5.67 5.31 -10.52
C VAL A 450 -6.00 6.70 -10.00
N ARG A 451 -5.54 7.76 -10.67
CA ARG A 451 -5.90 9.14 -10.31
C ARG A 451 -7.38 9.44 -10.51
N SER A 452 -8.07 8.83 -11.46
CA SER A 452 -9.51 9.06 -11.65
C SER A 452 -10.36 8.47 -10.53
N PHE A 453 -9.91 7.37 -9.89
CA PHE A 453 -10.55 6.87 -8.66
C PHE A 453 -10.25 7.73 -7.44
N HIS A 454 -9.12 8.43 -7.46
CA HIS A 454 -8.71 9.31 -6.38
C HIS A 454 -9.24 10.71 -6.62
N GLY A 455 -10.43 10.89 -6.07
CA GLY A 455 -11.18 12.12 -6.13
C GLY A 455 -12.37 12.03 -7.05
N GLY A 456 -12.45 11.04 -7.94
CA GLY A 456 -13.58 10.95 -8.85
C GLY A 456 -13.78 12.24 -9.67
N PRO A 457 -14.88 12.32 -10.42
CA PRO A 457 -15.37 13.61 -10.89
C PRO A 457 -15.68 14.56 -9.72
N GLU A 458 -15.79 14.09 -8.48
CA GLU A 458 -16.19 14.91 -7.33
C GLU A 458 -15.09 15.87 -6.84
N ASP A 459 -13.83 15.46 -6.74
CA ASP A 459 -12.71 16.32 -6.36
C ASP A 459 -12.29 17.22 -7.53
N GLN A 460 -12.31 16.75 -8.78
CA GLN A 460 -12.11 17.65 -9.91
C GLN A 460 -13.29 18.61 -10.03
N SER A 461 -14.53 18.15 -9.80
CA SER A 461 -15.69 19.05 -9.72
C SER A 461 -15.58 19.98 -8.53
N LEU A 462 -14.94 19.59 -7.43
CA LEU A 462 -14.70 20.45 -6.28
C LEU A 462 -13.63 21.47 -6.62
N VAL A 463 -12.53 21.08 -7.26
CA VAL A 463 -11.48 21.99 -7.75
C VAL A 463 -12.06 22.97 -8.77
N ASP A 464 -12.85 22.48 -9.73
CA ASP A 464 -13.52 23.28 -10.75
C ASP A 464 -14.60 24.17 -10.13
N ALA A 465 -15.38 23.66 -9.17
CA ALA A 465 -16.36 24.44 -8.41
C ALA A 465 -15.69 25.49 -7.53
N CYS A 466 -14.54 25.19 -6.93
CA CYS A 466 -13.74 26.14 -6.16
C CYS A 466 -13.15 27.21 -7.07
N ALA A 467 -12.65 26.83 -8.25
CA ALA A 467 -12.17 27.78 -9.26
C ALA A 467 -13.30 28.68 -9.76
N GLN A 468 -14.52 28.14 -9.95
CA GLN A 468 -15.71 28.90 -10.32
C GLN A 468 -16.25 29.76 -9.16
N ALA A 469 -16.12 29.30 -7.92
CA ALA A 469 -16.59 30.00 -6.72
C ALA A 469 -15.70 31.20 -6.34
N GLY A 470 -14.48 31.27 -6.86
CA GLY A 470 -13.59 32.44 -6.76
C GLY A 470 -12.20 32.14 -6.18
N LEU A 471 -11.33 33.15 -6.22
CA LEU A 471 -9.94 33.05 -5.77
C LEU A 471 -9.79 32.64 -4.29
N GLU A 472 -10.81 32.89 -3.47
CA GLU A 472 -10.85 32.54 -2.05
C GLU A 472 -10.97 31.03 -1.78
N PHE A 473 -11.37 30.24 -2.77
CA PHE A 473 -11.45 28.78 -2.71
C PHE A 473 -10.35 28.09 -3.52
N MET A 474 -9.65 28.81 -4.41
CA MET A 474 -8.57 28.23 -5.22
C MET A 474 -7.46 27.65 -4.35
N GLY A 475 -7.20 26.36 -4.55
CA GLY A 475 -6.13 25.65 -3.87
C GLY A 475 -6.39 25.33 -2.41
N LYS A 476 -7.62 25.49 -1.90
CA LYS A 476 -8.04 24.89 -0.63
C LYS A 476 -8.57 23.47 -0.88
N ASP A 477 -8.26 22.55 0.01
CA ASP A 477 -8.87 21.22 -0.02
C ASP A 477 -10.26 21.25 0.64
N PHE A 478 -11.05 20.18 0.43
CA PHE A 478 -12.38 20.05 1.02
C PHE A 478 -12.34 20.23 2.54
N GLU A 479 -11.35 19.64 3.22
CA GLU A 479 -11.22 19.70 4.67
C GLU A 479 -11.04 21.14 5.17
N THR A 480 -10.20 21.93 4.51
CA THR A 480 -10.00 23.35 4.82
C THR A 480 -11.26 24.16 4.57
N ILE A 481 -11.92 23.95 3.42
CA ILE A 481 -13.17 24.65 3.08
C ILE A 481 -14.27 24.30 4.08
N PHE A 482 -14.37 23.01 4.43
CA PHE A 482 -15.32 22.48 5.38
C PHE A 482 -15.05 22.99 6.79
N HIS A 483 -13.80 23.00 7.24
CA HIS A 483 -13.41 23.57 8.52
C HIS A 483 -13.70 25.08 8.57
N GLU A 484 -13.33 25.84 7.54
CA GLU A 484 -13.63 27.27 7.42
C GLU A 484 -15.12 27.56 7.44
N PHE A 485 -15.92 26.71 6.79
CA PHE A 485 -17.37 26.72 6.89
C PHE A 485 -17.77 26.51 8.36
N LEU A 486 -17.37 25.44 9.02
CA LEU A 486 -17.78 25.16 10.41
C LEU A 486 -17.37 26.24 11.42
N VAL A 487 -16.17 26.84 11.29
CA VAL A 487 -15.70 27.92 12.18
C VAL A 487 -16.19 29.31 11.75
N GLY A 488 -17.00 29.37 10.70
CA GLY A 488 -17.66 30.58 10.23
C GLY A 488 -16.77 31.61 9.54
N ARG A 489 -15.56 31.21 9.11
CA ARG A 489 -14.62 32.04 8.34
C ARG A 489 -14.86 31.97 6.83
N GLY A 490 -15.48 30.90 6.35
CA GLY A 490 -16.03 30.80 5.00
C GLY A 490 -17.49 31.26 5.00
N ALA A 491 -17.83 32.21 4.13
CA ALA A 491 -19.21 32.53 3.86
C ALA A 491 -19.71 31.61 2.74
N PRO A 492 -20.85 30.91 2.90
CA PRO A 492 -21.62 30.57 1.72
C PRO A 492 -22.00 31.91 1.10
N CYS A 493 -21.41 32.22 -0.06
CA CYS A 493 -21.51 33.51 -0.74
C CYS A 493 -22.98 33.98 -0.68
N PRO A 494 -23.33 34.99 0.15
CA PRO A 494 -24.73 35.27 0.46
C PRO A 494 -25.57 35.55 -0.80
N GLN A 495 -24.92 36.12 -1.82
CA GLN A 495 -25.51 36.34 -3.13
C GLN A 495 -25.84 35.04 -3.88
N LEU A 496 -24.99 34.01 -3.78
CA LEU A 496 -25.26 32.68 -4.32
C LEU A 496 -26.33 31.95 -3.50
N LEU A 497 -26.33 32.07 -2.18
CA LEU A 497 -27.37 31.49 -1.32
C LEU A 497 -28.75 32.08 -1.60
N ASP A 498 -28.85 33.40 -1.76
CA ASP A 498 -30.11 34.05 -2.12
C ASP A 498 -30.65 33.54 -3.47
N SER A 499 -29.76 33.26 -4.44
CA SER A 499 -30.15 32.66 -5.73
C SER A 499 -30.64 31.21 -5.63
N GLN A 500 -30.30 30.51 -4.53
CA GLN A 500 -30.67 29.12 -4.28
C GLN A 500 -31.70 28.99 -3.15
N LYS A 501 -32.28 30.09 -2.66
CA LYS A 501 -33.17 30.12 -1.49
C LYS A 501 -34.36 29.17 -1.61
N ASP A 502 -34.89 29.02 -2.82
CA ASP A 502 -36.03 28.13 -3.11
C ASP A 502 -35.65 26.64 -3.17
N ARG A 503 -34.36 26.31 -3.14
CA ARG A 503 -33.86 24.91 -3.13
C ARG A 503 -33.60 24.36 -1.73
N PHE A 504 -33.54 25.22 -0.70
CA PHE A 504 -33.41 24.76 0.68
C PHE A 504 -34.76 24.34 1.23
N SER A 505 -34.77 23.35 2.14
CA SER A 505 -35.98 23.08 2.94
C SER A 505 -36.40 24.36 3.66
N ARG A 506 -37.72 24.59 3.75
CA ARG A 506 -38.29 25.68 4.55
C ARG A 506 -37.88 25.60 6.03
N ASP A 507 -37.43 24.44 6.46
CA ASP A 507 -36.93 24.21 7.82
C ASP A 507 -35.55 24.83 8.07
N ILE A 508 -34.80 25.20 7.02
CA ILE A 508 -33.55 25.97 7.15
C ILE A 508 -33.89 27.45 7.04
N ASN A 509 -33.85 28.15 8.18
CA ASN A 509 -34.07 29.59 8.20
C ASN A 509 -32.80 30.34 7.73
N LEU A 510 -32.76 30.70 6.44
CA LEU A 510 -31.64 31.46 5.86
C LEU A 510 -31.43 32.85 6.47
N GLU A 511 -32.43 33.43 7.16
CA GLU A 511 -32.24 34.69 7.91
C GLU A 511 -31.25 34.52 9.06
N ARG A 512 -31.03 33.28 9.53
CA ARG A 512 -30.06 32.95 10.55
C ARG A 512 -28.66 32.72 10.00
N ILE A 513 -28.35 33.03 8.75
CA ILE A 513 -27.01 32.82 8.14
C ILE A 513 -25.85 33.38 8.97
N GLY A 514 -26.07 34.48 9.69
CA GLY A 514 -25.08 35.09 10.59
C GLY A 514 -24.95 34.41 11.97
N SER A 515 -25.81 33.44 12.29
CA SER A 515 -25.79 32.69 13.55
C SER A 515 -24.65 31.68 13.56
N SER A 516 -23.99 31.53 14.72
CA SER A 516 -22.96 30.52 14.93
C SER A 516 -23.46 29.08 14.73
N THR A 517 -24.76 28.82 14.91
CA THR A 517 -25.35 27.48 14.76
C THR A 517 -25.85 27.18 13.36
N PHE A 518 -26.03 28.18 12.50
CA PHE A 518 -26.63 28.00 11.17
C PHE A 518 -25.85 27.03 10.29
N ARG A 519 -24.53 27.12 10.31
CA ARG A 519 -23.68 26.25 9.48
C ARG A 519 -23.71 24.79 9.93
N MET A 520 -23.81 24.58 11.24
CA MET A 520 -24.05 23.25 11.81
C MET A 520 -25.47 22.74 11.47
N GLU A 521 -26.48 23.61 11.41
CA GLU A 521 -27.88 23.28 11.06
C GLU A 521 -27.93 22.79 9.60
N VAL A 522 -27.28 23.53 8.70
CA VAL A 522 -27.15 23.18 7.28
C VAL A 522 -26.39 21.86 7.10
N LEU A 523 -25.29 21.66 7.84
CA LEU A 523 -24.55 20.40 7.79
C LEU A 523 -25.41 19.23 8.30
N CYS A 524 -26.07 19.37 9.45
CA CYS A 524 -26.93 18.33 10.01
C CYS A 524 -28.05 17.99 9.03
N TRP A 525 -28.64 18.99 8.39
CA TRP A 525 -29.65 18.77 7.37
C TRP A 525 -29.09 18.04 6.14
N ALA A 526 -27.93 18.45 5.62
CA ALA A 526 -27.30 17.80 4.48
C ALA A 526 -26.96 16.32 4.75
N VAL A 527 -26.51 16.00 5.97
CA VAL A 527 -26.08 14.65 6.35
C VAL A 527 -27.24 13.75 6.79
N SER A 528 -28.23 14.31 7.49
CA SER A 528 -29.31 13.51 8.13
C SER A 528 -30.70 13.72 7.52
N GLY A 529 -30.87 14.68 6.61
CA GLY A 529 -32.18 15.12 6.13
C GLY A 529 -33.00 15.89 7.17
N ALA A 530 -32.49 16.08 8.39
CA ALA A 530 -33.18 16.75 9.49
C ALA A 530 -32.35 17.94 10.03
N PRO A 531 -32.89 19.17 10.06
CA PRO A 531 -32.14 20.35 10.51
C PRO A 531 -32.10 20.51 12.03
N ARG A 532 -32.35 19.45 12.79
CA ARG A 532 -32.45 19.53 14.26
C ARG A 532 -31.06 19.48 14.88
N ILE A 533 -30.48 20.64 15.19
CA ILE A 533 -29.44 20.70 16.23
C ILE A 533 -30.13 20.45 17.58
N MET A 534 -29.47 19.65 18.41
CA MET A 534 -29.83 19.46 19.82
C MET A 534 -29.86 20.81 20.57
N ALA A 535 -30.39 20.82 21.79
CA ALA A 535 -30.49 22.05 22.58
C ALA A 535 -29.12 22.75 22.71
N GLU A 536 -29.16 24.09 22.78
CA GLU A 536 -27.98 24.95 22.89
C GLU A 536 -27.11 24.50 24.09
N GLY A 537 -25.90 23.96 23.82
CA GLY A 537 -24.96 23.48 24.84
C GLY A 537 -24.60 21.99 24.76
N ASP A 538 -25.33 21.17 24.00
CA ASP A 538 -24.99 19.76 23.84
C ASP A 538 -23.88 19.54 22.80
N ALA A 539 -22.85 18.78 23.16
CA ALA A 539 -21.76 18.44 22.24
C ALA A 539 -22.26 17.47 21.16
N LEU A 540 -22.29 17.92 19.90
CA LEU A 540 -22.61 17.08 18.77
C LEU A 540 -21.42 16.15 18.46
N LYS A 541 -21.59 14.85 18.70
CA LYS A 541 -20.67 13.82 18.18
C LYS A 541 -21.11 13.40 16.79
N VAL A 542 -20.55 14.04 15.76
CA VAL A 542 -20.71 13.58 14.38
C VAL A 542 -19.67 12.49 14.11
N ASN A 543 -20.12 11.24 14.08
CA ASN A 543 -19.30 10.14 13.58
C ASN A 543 -19.48 10.10 12.06
N ILE A 544 -18.57 10.72 11.31
CA ILE A 544 -18.55 10.59 9.85
C ILE A 544 -18.05 9.20 9.54
N CYS A 545 -18.97 8.31 9.19
CA CYS A 545 -18.67 6.98 8.67
C CYS A 545 -18.82 7.05 7.15
N LEU A 546 -17.70 7.08 6.43
CA LEU A 546 -17.67 6.91 4.98
C LEU A 546 -18.15 5.50 4.66
N GLN A 547 -19.40 5.39 4.23
CA GLN A 547 -19.99 4.15 3.78
C GLN A 547 -19.84 4.09 2.25
N ILE A 548 -18.93 3.23 1.78
CA ILE A 548 -18.89 2.83 0.38
C ILE A 548 -20.04 1.84 0.21
N SER A 549 -21.07 2.24 -0.54
CA SER A 549 -22.20 1.38 -0.86
C SER A 549 -21.76 0.31 -1.86
N ILE A 550 -21.81 -0.95 -1.43
CA ILE A 550 -21.82 -2.13 -2.30
C ILE A 550 -23.20 -2.14 -2.96
N GLY A 551 -23.25 -2.07 -4.28
CA GLY A 551 -24.51 -2.13 -5.02
C GLY A 551 -25.12 -3.53 -4.90
N ASP A 552 -26.38 -3.59 -4.49
CA ASP A 552 -27.18 -4.80 -4.57
C ASP A 552 -27.39 -5.18 -6.04
N GLU A 553 -27.13 -6.44 -6.37
CA GLU A 553 -27.56 -7.08 -7.61
C GLU A 553 -29.08 -6.97 -7.73
N ALA A 554 -29.56 -6.44 -8.86
CA ALA A 554 -30.95 -6.59 -9.26
C ALA A 554 -31.09 -7.89 -10.06
N ASP A 555 -32.04 -8.73 -9.67
CA ASP A 555 -32.54 -9.90 -10.42
C ASP A 555 -32.87 -9.60 -11.89
#